data_AF-A0A2N0XGM8-F1
#
_entry.id   AF-A0A2N0XGM8-F1
#
_cell.length_a   1.000
_cell.length_b   1.000
_cell.length_c   1.000
_cell.angle_alpha   90.00
_cell.angle_beta   90.00
_cell.angle_gamma   90.00
#
_symmetry.space_group_name_H-M   'P 1'
#
loop_
_entity.id
_entity.type
_entity.pdbx_description
1 polymer ?
#
loop_
_entity_poly.entity_id
_entity_poly.type
_entity_poly.pdbx_seq_one_letter_code
_entity_poly.pdbx_strand_id
1 'polypeptide(L)'
;MKKILYFYLLLMIPLISCCKNKDEAIEENKDPITVDSNNINVSILIDLSDRIDPITNPNPTMQYFQRDTEYIKAIEKGFSDHIKSKKIITYDDQMQIFFNPEPSDPKMNEFTKELKVSFNKATPKNYFESIDRKYSELPLNIYQSAIKDGKYVGSDIWEFFKNKVNDYCIKKDKRNILFILTDGYMYHENTKFTEGSKTSYLTTKLIKANNLTTSDFKNIIKKNNFGFVKANDDLKKLEIIVLGINPEKGNPFEEAVIKEYWENWFKEMNIKKYQIKSADLPSNLEPIILKAIADKN
;
A
#
# COMPACT_ATOMS: atom_id res chain seq x y z
N MET A 1 58.85 65.19 -29.91
CA MET A 1 59.00 64.07 -30.86
C MET A 1 58.17 62.89 -30.38
N LYS A 2 57.25 62.39 -31.23
CA LYS A 2 56.49 61.10 -31.20
C LYS A 2 55.60 60.83 -29.96
N LYS A 3 54.32 60.45 -30.04
CA LYS A 3 53.35 60.25 -31.13
C LYS A 3 51.94 60.32 -30.52
N ILE A 4 51.03 60.87 -31.30
CA ILE A 4 49.56 60.94 -31.16
C ILE A 4 48.95 59.53 -31.22
N LEU A 5 47.87 59.26 -30.45
CA LEU A 5 46.67 58.63 -31.02
C LEU A 5 45.41 58.89 -30.17
N TYR A 6 44.42 59.46 -30.86
CA TYR A 6 43.04 59.70 -30.45
C TYR A 6 42.30 58.40 -30.12
N PHE A 7 41.26 58.53 -29.28
CA PHE A 7 39.83 58.26 -29.58
C PHE A 7 39.16 57.74 -28.30
N TYR A 8 38.14 58.43 -27.77
CA TYR A 8 36.92 57.77 -27.28
C TYR A 8 35.86 58.83 -26.93
N LEU A 9 35.07 59.12 -27.96
CA LEU A 9 33.61 59.19 -27.97
C LEU A 9 32.90 59.62 -26.67
N LEU A 10 32.41 60.86 -26.72
CA LEU A 10 31.30 61.35 -25.92
C LEU A 10 30.04 60.55 -26.31
N LEU A 11 29.45 59.81 -25.37
CA LEU A 11 28.10 59.29 -25.52
C LEU A 11 27.36 59.47 -24.20
N MET A 12 26.61 60.57 -24.16
CA MET A 12 25.52 60.82 -23.24
C MET A 12 24.46 59.72 -23.43
N ILE A 13 24.20 58.92 -22.40
CA ILE A 13 22.99 58.08 -22.29
C ILE A 13 22.35 58.35 -20.92
N PRO A 14 21.03 58.59 -20.88
CA PRO A 14 20.34 59.16 -19.74
C PRO A 14 20.24 58.20 -18.55
N LEU A 15 20.28 58.79 -17.36
CA LEU A 15 19.76 58.22 -16.11
C LEU A 15 18.25 58.03 -16.26
N ILE A 16 17.83 56.85 -16.70
CA ILE A 16 16.48 56.35 -16.46
C ILE A 16 16.58 55.31 -15.35
N SER A 17 16.29 55.78 -14.15
CA SER A 17 15.91 54.97 -13.01
C SER A 17 14.75 54.07 -13.41
N CYS A 18 14.99 52.76 -13.42
CA CYS A 18 13.95 51.76 -13.44
C CYS A 18 14.29 50.73 -12.36
N CYS A 19 13.78 50.99 -11.16
CA CYS A 19 13.67 49.99 -10.11
C CYS A 19 12.77 48.87 -10.62
N LYS A 20 13.37 47.85 -11.23
CA LYS A 20 12.77 46.52 -11.34
C LYS A 20 13.32 45.70 -10.19
N ASN A 21 12.49 45.55 -9.16
CA ASN A 21 12.66 44.50 -8.16
C ASN A 21 12.86 43.19 -8.90
N LYS A 22 14.05 42.60 -8.75
CA LYS A 22 14.28 41.21 -9.08
C LYS A 22 13.64 40.41 -7.95
N ASP A 23 12.41 40.00 -8.14
CA ASP A 23 11.92 38.81 -7.49
C ASP A 23 12.78 37.67 -8.03
N GLU A 24 13.76 37.24 -7.23
CA GLU A 24 14.44 35.97 -7.42
C GLU A 24 13.38 34.89 -7.25
N ALA A 25 12.77 34.49 -8.36
CA ALA A 25 12.11 33.21 -8.46
C ALA A 25 13.19 32.16 -8.20
N ILE A 26 13.13 31.58 -7.00
CA ILE A 26 13.83 30.33 -6.67
C ILE A 26 13.27 29.29 -7.64
N GLU A 27 13.95 29.07 -8.76
CA GLU A 27 13.79 27.84 -9.52
C GLU A 27 14.19 26.70 -8.58
N GLU A 28 13.19 26.01 -8.02
CA GLU A 28 13.39 24.67 -7.49
C GLU A 28 13.95 23.82 -8.64
N ASN A 29 15.27 23.66 -8.65
CA ASN A 29 15.97 22.63 -9.39
C ASN A 29 15.52 21.27 -8.82
N LYS A 30 14.33 20.83 -9.22
CA LYS A 30 13.93 19.43 -9.08
C LYS A 30 14.64 18.71 -10.21
N ASP A 31 15.86 18.27 -9.93
CA ASP A 31 16.44 17.15 -10.66
C ASP A 31 15.33 16.09 -10.82
N PRO A 32 15.09 15.55 -12.02
CA PRO A 32 14.08 14.54 -12.20
C PRO A 32 14.45 13.37 -11.29
N ILE A 33 13.68 13.16 -10.21
CA ILE A 33 13.88 12.06 -9.27
C ILE A 33 13.80 10.77 -10.07
N THR A 34 14.96 10.18 -10.37
CA THR A 34 15.05 8.89 -11.04
C THR A 34 14.66 7.82 -10.03
N VAL A 35 13.61 7.06 -10.33
CA VAL A 35 13.20 5.93 -9.50
C VAL A 35 14.33 4.90 -9.49
N ASP A 36 14.89 4.61 -8.31
CA ASP A 36 15.79 3.46 -8.15
C ASP A 36 14.93 2.21 -7.92
N SER A 37 14.78 1.39 -8.95
CA SER A 37 14.03 0.14 -8.86
C SER A 37 14.70 -0.90 -7.95
N ASN A 38 15.94 -0.69 -7.52
CA ASN A 38 16.61 -1.52 -6.53
C ASN A 38 16.29 -1.15 -5.08
N ASN A 39 15.73 0.04 -4.80
CA ASN A 39 15.30 0.41 -3.46
C ASN A 39 13.79 0.19 -3.34
N ILE A 40 13.37 -0.53 -2.31
CA ILE A 40 11.95 -0.86 -2.11
C ILE A 40 11.37 -0.19 -0.88
N ASN A 41 10.10 0.22 -1.02
CA ASN A 41 9.23 0.63 0.07
C ASN A 41 8.09 -0.39 0.17
N VAL A 42 8.12 -1.21 1.22
CA VAL A 42 7.10 -2.25 1.46
C VAL A 42 6.12 -1.79 2.52
N SER A 43 4.85 -1.75 2.18
CA SER A 43 3.75 -1.44 3.09
C SER A 43 2.88 -2.68 3.28
N ILE A 44 2.39 -2.92 4.49
CA ILE A 44 1.46 -4.01 4.81
C ILE A 44 0.25 -3.42 5.50
N LEU A 45 -0.91 -3.42 4.85
CA LEU A 45 -2.18 -3.04 5.46
C LEU A 45 -2.89 -4.29 5.97
N ILE A 46 -3.17 -4.31 7.27
CA ILE A 46 -3.81 -5.45 7.92
C ILE A 46 -5.29 -5.12 8.18
N ASP A 47 -6.15 -6.10 7.89
CA ASP A 47 -7.54 -6.09 8.32
C ASP A 47 -7.68 -6.73 9.70
N LEU A 48 -8.30 -6.01 10.63
CA LEU A 48 -8.58 -6.46 12.00
C LEU A 48 -10.09 -6.60 12.26
N SER A 49 -10.87 -6.84 11.21
CA SER A 49 -12.29 -7.21 11.30
C SER A 49 -12.48 -8.57 11.97
N ASP A 50 -13.73 -8.90 12.28
CA ASP A 50 -14.17 -10.15 12.90
C ASP A 50 -13.83 -11.40 12.06
N ARG A 51 -13.36 -11.25 10.81
CA ARG A 51 -12.79 -12.34 10.01
C ARG A 51 -11.64 -13.09 10.71
N ILE A 52 -10.94 -12.43 11.64
CA ILE A 52 -9.83 -13.04 12.40
C ILE A 52 -10.30 -13.87 13.59
N ASP A 53 -11.57 -13.75 13.97
CA ASP A 53 -12.14 -14.44 15.11
C ASP A 53 -12.28 -15.94 14.85
N PRO A 54 -11.55 -16.82 15.57
CA PRO A 54 -11.66 -18.25 15.39
C PRO A 54 -13.02 -18.83 15.81
N ILE A 55 -13.83 -18.09 16.59
CA ILE A 55 -15.17 -18.51 17.01
C ILE A 55 -16.18 -18.24 15.89
N THR A 56 -16.19 -17.01 15.37
CA THR A 56 -17.10 -16.60 14.29
C THR A 56 -16.70 -17.19 12.95
N ASN A 57 -15.39 -17.30 12.68
CA ASN A 57 -14.82 -17.73 11.40
C ASN A 57 -13.84 -18.90 11.57
N PRO A 58 -14.29 -20.07 12.08
CA PRO A 58 -13.40 -21.19 12.35
C PRO A 58 -12.83 -21.77 11.05
N ASN A 59 -11.53 -22.03 11.05
CA ASN A 59 -10.86 -22.77 9.98
C ASN A 59 -10.15 -24.00 10.54
N PRO A 60 -10.60 -25.23 10.22
CA PRO A 60 -10.06 -26.45 10.82
C PRO A 60 -8.61 -26.75 10.40
N THR A 61 -8.15 -26.19 9.28
CA THR A 61 -6.78 -26.40 8.79
C THR A 61 -5.81 -25.44 9.46
N MET A 62 -6.13 -24.15 9.49
CA MET A 62 -5.32 -23.10 10.12
C MET A 62 -6.16 -21.83 10.22
N GLN A 63 -6.21 -21.21 11.40
CA GLN A 63 -7.00 -19.99 11.64
C GLN A 63 -6.49 -18.83 10.78
N TYR A 64 -7.38 -17.94 10.35
CA TYR A 64 -7.02 -16.86 9.42
C TYR A 64 -5.95 -15.92 9.97
N PHE A 65 -6.03 -15.54 11.26
CA PHE A 65 -4.99 -14.73 11.88
C PHE A 65 -3.62 -15.42 11.86
N GLN A 66 -3.57 -16.74 11.99
CA GLN A 66 -2.32 -17.50 11.92
C GLN A 66 -1.76 -17.48 10.50
N ARG A 67 -2.61 -17.66 9.48
CA ARG A 67 -2.20 -17.57 8.08
C ARG A 67 -1.61 -16.20 7.78
N ASP A 68 -2.26 -15.14 8.22
CA ASP A 68 -1.75 -13.78 8.07
C ASP A 68 -0.39 -13.59 8.74
N THR A 69 -0.20 -14.10 9.97
CA THR A 69 1.11 -14.00 10.64
C THR A 69 2.22 -14.66 9.83
N GLU A 70 1.94 -15.79 9.18
CA GLU A 70 2.91 -16.46 8.30
C GLU A 70 3.10 -15.73 6.97
N TYR A 71 2.05 -15.10 6.42
CA TYR A 71 2.22 -14.22 5.26
C TYR A 71 3.13 -13.02 5.59
N ILE A 72 2.95 -12.41 6.77
CA ILE A 72 3.78 -11.29 7.23
C ILE A 72 5.24 -11.74 7.40
N LYS A 73 5.48 -12.94 7.96
CA LYS A 73 6.83 -13.53 8.02
C LYS A 73 7.40 -13.76 6.62
N ALA A 74 6.63 -14.26 5.66
CA ALA A 74 7.07 -14.42 4.28
C ALA A 74 7.41 -13.07 3.61
N ILE A 75 6.65 -12.01 3.90
CA ILE A 75 6.93 -10.64 3.42
C ILE A 75 8.24 -10.13 4.03
N GLU A 76 8.43 -10.28 5.34
CA GLU A 76 9.70 -9.92 6.00
C GLU A 76 10.87 -10.69 5.40
N LYS A 77 10.73 -12.01 5.22
CA LYS A 77 11.77 -12.84 4.64
C LYS A 77 12.14 -12.35 3.24
N GLY A 78 11.15 -12.09 2.39
CA GLY A 78 11.38 -11.56 1.05
C GLY A 78 12.05 -10.19 1.05
N PHE A 79 11.67 -9.31 1.98
CA PHE A 79 12.33 -8.01 2.18
C PHE A 79 13.78 -8.21 2.61
N SER A 80 14.04 -9.01 3.64
CA SER A 80 15.38 -9.33 4.15
C SER A 80 16.27 -9.96 3.07
N ASP A 81 15.76 -10.89 2.26
CA ASP A 81 16.47 -11.51 1.15
C ASP A 81 16.81 -10.48 0.06
N HIS A 82 15.89 -9.56 -0.24
CA HIS A 82 16.15 -8.44 -1.14
C HIS A 82 17.32 -7.56 -0.63
N ILE A 83 17.32 -7.18 0.64
CA ILE A 83 18.43 -6.38 1.22
C ILE A 83 19.76 -7.15 1.18
N LYS A 84 19.76 -8.43 1.54
CA LYS A 84 20.97 -9.27 1.51
C LYS A 84 21.55 -9.44 0.11
N SER A 85 20.74 -9.31 -0.94
CA SER A 85 21.21 -9.33 -2.33
C SER A 85 21.97 -8.07 -2.76
N LYS A 86 21.86 -6.97 -1.99
CA LYS A 86 22.42 -5.66 -2.31
C LYS A 86 23.76 -5.42 -1.61
N LYS A 87 24.56 -4.51 -2.18
CA LYS A 87 25.77 -3.99 -1.51
C LYS A 87 25.33 -3.03 -0.40
N ILE A 88 25.97 -3.09 0.77
CA ILE A 88 25.63 -2.26 1.94
C ILE A 88 25.59 -0.76 1.60
N ILE A 89 26.50 -0.29 0.75
CA ILE A 89 26.56 1.13 0.35
C ILE A 89 25.32 1.61 -0.41
N THR A 90 24.50 0.70 -0.94
CA THR A 90 23.28 0.99 -1.70
C THR A 90 22.01 0.70 -0.90
N TYR A 91 22.10 0.51 0.42
CA TYR A 91 20.91 0.30 1.25
C TYR A 91 20.15 1.61 1.40
N ASP A 92 18.86 1.58 1.04
CA ASP A 92 17.90 2.65 1.27
C ASP A 92 16.48 2.10 1.13
N ASP A 93 16.15 1.12 1.96
CA ASP A 93 14.90 0.36 1.86
C ASP A 93 14.13 0.46 3.15
N GLN A 94 12.80 0.35 3.07
CA GLN A 94 11.97 0.39 4.26
C GLN A 94 10.77 -0.56 4.16
N MET A 95 10.32 -1.01 5.32
CA MET A 95 9.12 -1.82 5.46
C MET A 95 8.31 -1.34 6.68
N GLN A 96 6.99 -1.29 6.54
CA GLN A 96 6.10 -0.85 7.61
C GLN A 96 4.72 -1.53 7.56
N ILE A 97 4.17 -1.85 8.74
CA ILE A 97 2.79 -2.32 8.93
C ILE A 97 1.88 -1.13 9.28
N PHE A 98 0.66 -1.16 8.72
CA PHE A 98 -0.39 -0.18 8.92
C PHE A 98 -1.72 -0.86 9.28
N PHE A 99 -2.54 -0.12 10.00
CA PHE A 99 -3.94 -0.39 10.26
C PHE A 99 -4.76 0.88 10.01
N ASN A 100 -6.02 0.73 9.59
CA ASN A 100 -6.95 1.83 9.48
C ASN A 100 -8.35 1.32 9.84
N PRO A 101 -9.05 1.87 10.84
CA PRO A 101 -8.61 2.93 11.75
C PRO A 101 -7.48 2.48 12.68
N GLU A 102 -6.89 3.42 13.42
CA GLU A 102 -5.91 3.09 14.45
C GLU A 102 -6.60 2.35 15.62
N PRO A 103 -6.05 1.21 16.09
CA PRO A 103 -6.59 0.52 17.25
C PRO A 103 -6.62 1.42 18.48
N SER A 104 -7.68 1.27 19.29
CA SER A 104 -7.83 2.05 20.52
C SER A 104 -6.81 1.69 21.60
N ASP A 105 -6.17 0.51 21.51
CA ASP A 105 -5.16 0.07 22.46
C ASP A 105 -3.81 0.76 22.17
N PRO A 106 -3.30 1.62 23.08
CA PRO A 106 -2.03 2.32 22.90
C PRO A 106 -0.84 1.38 22.66
N LYS A 107 -0.90 0.14 23.17
CA LYS A 107 0.15 -0.85 22.96
C LYS A 107 0.28 -1.26 21.50
N MET A 108 -0.81 -1.24 20.73
CA MET A 108 -0.78 -1.51 19.29
C MET A 108 0.00 -0.44 18.53
N ASN A 109 -0.06 0.81 19.00
CA ASN A 109 0.72 1.91 18.43
C ASN A 109 2.21 1.80 18.74
N GLU A 110 2.59 1.14 19.84
CA GLU A 110 3.99 0.81 20.13
C GLU A 110 4.48 -0.31 19.18
N PHE A 111 3.67 -1.35 18.97
CA PHE A 111 4.01 -2.43 18.05
C PHE A 111 4.22 -1.95 16.61
N THR A 112 3.39 -1.03 16.10
CA THR A 112 3.60 -0.49 14.74
C THR A 112 4.84 0.37 14.61
N LYS A 113 5.24 1.09 15.67
CA LYS A 113 6.53 1.80 15.69
C LYS A 113 7.69 0.82 15.60
N GLU A 114 7.61 -0.30 16.33
CA GLU A 114 8.65 -1.33 16.30
C GLU A 114 8.73 -2.08 14.96
N LEU A 115 7.59 -2.26 14.31
CA LEU A 115 7.41 -2.85 12.98
C LEU A 115 7.60 -1.84 11.83
N LYS A 116 8.13 -0.65 12.12
CA LYS A 116 8.67 0.26 11.12
C LYS A 116 10.18 0.07 11.07
N VAL A 117 10.66 -0.51 9.97
CA VAL A 117 12.07 -0.87 9.81
C VAL A 117 12.66 -0.24 8.55
N SER A 118 13.93 0.14 8.62
CA SER A 118 14.65 0.75 7.49
C SER A 118 16.10 0.31 7.45
N PHE A 119 16.61 0.04 6.25
CA PHE A 119 18.02 -0.23 6.00
C PHE A 119 18.67 0.95 5.30
N ASN A 120 19.81 1.38 5.83
CA ASN A 120 20.68 2.36 5.21
C ASN A 120 22.15 1.90 5.30
N LYS A 121 23.07 2.66 4.70
CA LYS A 121 24.51 2.34 4.67
C LYS A 121 25.17 2.17 6.05
N ALA A 122 24.57 2.71 7.12
CA ALA A 122 25.06 2.59 8.49
C ALA A 122 24.38 1.47 9.28
N THR A 123 23.42 0.75 8.69
CA THR A 123 22.71 -0.34 9.35
C THR A 123 23.66 -1.50 9.67
N PRO A 124 23.75 -1.93 10.94
CA PRO A 124 24.65 -3.01 11.34
C PRO A 124 24.06 -4.38 10.96
N LYS A 125 24.93 -5.38 10.78
CA LYS A 125 24.54 -6.73 10.35
C LYS A 125 23.61 -7.44 11.36
N ASN A 126 23.77 -7.21 12.65
CA ASN A 126 22.90 -7.78 13.68
C ASN A 126 21.47 -7.20 13.67
N TYR A 127 21.22 -6.13 12.90
CA TYR A 127 19.87 -5.58 12.77
C TYR A 127 18.90 -6.57 12.11
N PHE A 128 19.37 -7.42 11.20
CA PHE A 128 18.55 -8.47 10.58
C PHE A 128 17.90 -9.40 11.63
N GLU A 129 18.67 -9.87 12.61
CA GLU A 129 18.16 -10.74 13.69
C GLU A 129 17.09 -10.01 14.54
N SER A 130 17.26 -8.69 14.73
CA SER A 130 16.28 -7.90 15.45
C SER A 130 14.96 -7.76 14.70
N ILE A 131 15.00 -7.69 13.36
CA ILE A 131 13.80 -7.62 12.50
C ILE A 131 13.10 -8.97 12.49
N ASP A 132 13.85 -10.06 12.26
CA ASP A 132 13.33 -11.43 12.25
C ASP A 132 12.56 -11.75 13.53
N ARG A 133 13.14 -11.41 14.70
CA ARG A 133 12.46 -11.55 16.00
C ARG A 133 11.16 -10.72 16.07
N LYS A 134 11.22 -9.44 15.70
CA LYS A 134 10.06 -8.54 15.76
C LYS A 134 8.91 -9.04 14.89
N TYR A 135 9.19 -9.44 13.66
CA TYR A 135 8.17 -9.92 12.72
C TYR A 135 7.70 -11.35 13.03
N SER A 136 8.47 -12.12 13.79
CA SER A 136 8.03 -13.43 14.30
C SER A 136 7.08 -13.33 15.49
N GLU A 137 7.15 -12.26 16.28
CA GLU A 137 6.43 -12.13 17.56
C GLU A 137 5.29 -11.09 17.51
N LEU A 138 5.58 -9.87 17.06
CA LEU A 138 4.66 -8.74 17.19
C LEU A 138 3.38 -8.86 16.36
N PRO A 139 3.39 -9.38 15.11
CA PRO A 139 2.16 -9.58 14.36
C PRO A 139 1.17 -10.47 15.09
N LEU A 140 1.63 -11.57 15.70
CA LEU A 140 0.77 -12.45 16.49
C LEU A 140 0.17 -11.71 17.69
N ASN A 141 0.96 -10.89 18.37
CA ASN A 141 0.48 -10.08 19.49
C ASN A 141 -0.59 -9.06 19.07
N ILE A 142 -0.47 -8.48 17.86
CA ILE A 142 -1.49 -7.58 17.30
C ILE A 142 -2.81 -8.32 17.12
N TYR A 143 -2.79 -9.48 16.43
CA TYR A 143 -4.00 -10.27 16.22
C TYR A 143 -4.62 -10.76 17.52
N GLN A 144 -3.81 -11.25 18.45
CA GLN A 144 -4.30 -11.70 19.76
C GLN A 144 -4.92 -10.57 20.57
N SER A 145 -4.37 -9.35 20.50
CA SER A 145 -4.97 -8.19 21.16
C SER A 145 -6.33 -7.84 20.54
N ALA A 146 -6.42 -7.81 19.21
CA ALA A 146 -7.67 -7.54 18.50
C ALA A 146 -8.76 -8.59 18.80
N ILE A 147 -8.41 -9.88 18.79
CA ILE A 147 -9.31 -10.99 19.15
C ILE A 147 -9.77 -10.86 20.61
N LYS A 148 -8.85 -10.53 21.53
CA LYS A 148 -9.18 -10.37 22.94
C LYS A 148 -10.09 -9.18 23.22
N ASP A 149 -9.89 -8.06 22.54
CA ASP A 149 -10.75 -6.87 22.67
C ASP A 149 -12.14 -7.13 22.09
N GLY A 150 -12.24 -7.96 21.04
CA GLY A 150 -13.51 -8.42 20.46
C GLY A 150 -14.33 -7.32 19.78
N LYS A 151 -13.84 -6.08 19.75
CA LYS A 151 -14.51 -4.95 19.08
C LYS A 151 -14.30 -4.95 17.58
N TYR A 152 -13.21 -5.57 17.11
CA TYR A 152 -12.86 -5.71 15.69
C TYR A 152 -13.06 -4.43 14.89
N VAL A 153 -12.15 -3.46 15.09
CA VAL A 153 -12.22 -2.14 14.43
C VAL A 153 -12.20 -2.19 12.90
N GLY A 154 -11.89 -3.35 12.30
CA GLY A 154 -12.01 -3.57 10.87
C GLY A 154 -10.78 -3.14 10.06
N SER A 155 -11.03 -2.91 8.78
CA SER A 155 -10.10 -2.24 7.87
C SER A 155 -10.86 -1.29 6.97
N ASP A 156 -10.76 0.01 7.25
CA ASP A 156 -11.26 1.04 6.36
C ASP A 156 -10.27 1.28 5.21
N ILE A 157 -10.22 0.29 4.31
CA ILE A 157 -9.35 0.26 3.15
C ILE A 157 -9.71 1.41 2.19
N TRP A 158 -11.01 1.69 2.03
CA TRP A 158 -11.45 2.77 1.16
C TRP A 158 -10.89 4.12 1.62
N GLU A 159 -11.06 4.44 2.91
CA GLU A 159 -10.54 5.67 3.49
C GLU A 159 -9.00 5.70 3.48
N PHE A 160 -8.35 4.57 3.73
CA PHE A 160 -6.89 4.48 3.66
C PHE A 160 -6.38 4.89 2.26
N PHE A 161 -7.02 4.41 1.20
CA PHE A 161 -6.68 4.81 -0.17
C PHE A 161 -7.02 6.27 -0.48
N LYS A 162 -8.08 6.79 0.14
CA LYS A 162 -8.48 8.18 -0.03
C LYS A 162 -7.50 9.15 0.62
N ASN A 163 -7.06 8.86 1.84
CA ASN A 163 -6.41 9.83 2.71
C ASN A 163 -4.93 9.53 3.00
N LYS A 164 -4.48 8.27 2.95
CA LYS A 164 -3.20 7.85 3.55
C LYS A 164 -2.23 7.19 2.56
N VAL A 165 -2.73 6.50 1.53
CA VAL A 165 -1.90 5.66 0.64
C VAL A 165 -0.77 6.43 -0.05
N ASN A 166 -1.00 7.68 -0.46
CA ASN A 166 0.02 8.49 -1.12
C ASN A 166 1.18 8.82 -0.18
N ASP A 167 0.89 9.24 1.05
CA ASP A 167 1.92 9.67 2.01
C ASP A 167 2.67 8.47 2.59
N TYR A 168 1.93 7.39 2.85
CA TYR A 168 2.44 6.25 3.61
C TYR A 168 3.11 5.24 2.69
N CYS A 169 2.49 4.94 1.54
CA CYS A 169 2.89 3.84 0.68
C CYS A 169 3.67 4.27 -0.56
N ILE A 170 3.76 5.57 -0.90
CA ILE A 170 4.46 6.02 -2.11
C ILE A 170 5.68 6.89 -1.76
N LYS A 171 6.87 6.37 -2.05
CA LYS A 171 8.15 7.09 -2.08
C LYS A 171 8.55 7.32 -3.54
N LYS A 172 8.99 8.55 -3.84
CA LYS A 172 9.15 9.03 -5.23
C LYS A 172 10.31 8.35 -5.96
N ASP A 173 11.28 7.89 -5.20
CA ASP A 173 12.60 7.37 -5.56
C ASP A 173 12.72 5.84 -5.39
N LYS A 174 11.64 5.18 -4.99
CA LYS A 174 11.63 3.74 -4.67
C LYS A 174 10.55 3.00 -5.45
N ARG A 175 10.72 1.70 -5.61
CA ARG A 175 9.64 0.79 -6.00
C ARG A 175 8.71 0.59 -4.79
N ASN A 176 7.43 0.89 -4.96
CA ASN A 176 6.44 0.84 -3.87
C ASN A 176 5.57 -0.40 -3.99
N ILE A 177 5.53 -1.20 -2.93
CA ILE A 177 4.77 -2.45 -2.87
C ILE A 177 3.86 -2.40 -1.66
N LEU A 178 2.55 -2.55 -1.86
CA LEU A 178 1.55 -2.63 -0.81
C LEU A 178 0.94 -4.03 -0.77
N PHE A 179 1.14 -4.72 0.34
CA PHE A 179 0.39 -5.92 0.69
C PHE A 179 -0.87 -5.54 1.46
N ILE A 180 -2.01 -6.14 1.14
CA ILE A 180 -3.28 -5.97 1.85
C ILE A 180 -3.74 -7.35 2.32
N LEU A 181 -3.87 -7.54 3.63
CA LEU A 181 -4.36 -8.79 4.22
C LEU A 181 -5.82 -8.62 4.61
N THR A 182 -6.73 -9.26 3.88
CA THR A 182 -8.19 -9.10 4.05
C THR A 182 -8.93 -10.31 3.48
N ASP A 183 -10.17 -10.55 3.90
CA ASP A 183 -11.06 -11.54 3.29
C ASP A 183 -11.66 -11.07 1.95
N GLY A 184 -11.45 -9.80 1.59
CA GLY A 184 -11.85 -9.21 0.32
C GLY A 184 -13.12 -8.36 0.38
N TYR A 185 -13.87 -8.39 1.48
CA TYR A 185 -15.04 -7.54 1.68
C TYR A 185 -14.61 -6.17 2.20
N MET A 186 -14.43 -5.20 1.30
CA MET A 186 -14.21 -3.81 1.69
C MET A 186 -15.43 -3.31 2.48
N TYR A 187 -15.30 -3.05 3.77
CA TYR A 187 -16.40 -2.55 4.59
C TYR A 187 -15.88 -1.86 5.84
N HIS A 188 -16.42 -0.67 6.12
CA HIS A 188 -16.28 -0.02 7.42
C HIS A 188 -17.50 0.86 7.67
N GLU A 189 -18.00 0.87 8.91
CA GLU A 189 -19.29 1.51 9.23
C GLU A 189 -19.24 3.04 9.03
N ASN A 190 -18.13 3.68 9.40
CA ASN A 190 -17.99 5.14 9.36
C ASN A 190 -17.79 5.71 7.95
N THR A 191 -17.49 4.87 6.96
CA THR A 191 -17.25 5.28 5.57
C THR A 191 -18.12 4.48 4.61
N LYS A 192 -19.27 3.99 5.08
CA LYS A 192 -20.26 3.31 4.26
C LYS A 192 -21.15 4.31 3.52
N PHE A 193 -21.00 4.41 2.20
CA PHE A 193 -21.82 5.26 1.36
C PHE A 193 -21.94 4.73 -0.07
N THR A 194 -22.81 5.38 -0.85
CA THR A 194 -23.11 5.06 -2.25
C THR A 194 -23.03 6.33 -3.09
N GLU A 195 -22.43 6.25 -4.26
CA GLU A 195 -22.40 7.30 -5.27
C GLU A 195 -22.88 6.73 -6.61
N GLY A 196 -24.10 7.10 -7.01
CA GLY A 196 -24.77 6.48 -8.15
C GLY A 196 -24.93 4.97 -7.94
N SER A 197 -24.33 4.18 -8.83
CA SER A 197 -24.33 2.70 -8.78
C SER A 197 -23.12 2.11 -8.04
N LYS A 198 -22.21 2.94 -7.54
CA LYS A 198 -20.98 2.51 -6.86
C LYS A 198 -21.09 2.65 -5.36
N THR A 199 -20.39 1.81 -4.62
CA THR A 199 -20.39 1.78 -3.15
C THR A 199 -18.98 1.91 -2.61
N SER A 200 -18.79 2.45 -1.41
CA SER A 200 -17.49 2.37 -0.71
C SER A 200 -17.25 1.00 -0.07
N TYR A 201 -18.22 0.09 -0.20
CA TYR A 201 -18.23 -1.19 0.49
C TYR A 201 -18.74 -2.33 -0.40
N LEU A 202 -18.42 -3.57 -0.04
CA LEU A 202 -18.93 -4.80 -0.61
C LEU A 202 -19.24 -5.77 0.52
N THR A 203 -20.43 -6.36 0.49
CA THR A 203 -20.85 -7.42 1.41
C THR A 203 -21.58 -8.50 0.64
N THR A 204 -21.66 -9.71 1.18
CA THR A 204 -22.46 -10.79 0.58
C THR A 204 -23.91 -10.36 0.37
N LYS A 205 -24.47 -9.56 1.29
CA LYS A 205 -25.84 -9.04 1.15
C LYS A 205 -25.97 -8.15 -0.08
N LEU A 206 -24.97 -7.31 -0.37
CA LEU A 206 -24.95 -6.48 -1.56
C LEU A 206 -24.78 -7.31 -2.84
N ILE A 207 -23.90 -8.31 -2.83
CA ILE A 207 -23.70 -9.25 -3.94
C ILE A 207 -25.03 -9.95 -4.30
N LYS A 208 -25.73 -10.47 -3.28
CA LYS A 208 -27.05 -11.11 -3.44
C LYS A 208 -28.10 -10.12 -3.94
N ALA A 209 -28.18 -8.92 -3.37
CA ALA A 209 -29.15 -7.88 -3.76
C ALA A 209 -28.96 -7.40 -5.21
N ASN A 210 -27.72 -7.39 -5.70
CA ASN A 210 -27.37 -7.00 -7.06
C ASN A 210 -27.46 -8.16 -8.07
N ASN A 211 -27.95 -9.33 -7.66
CA ASN A 211 -28.04 -10.54 -8.49
C ASN A 211 -26.69 -11.00 -9.08
N LEU A 212 -25.60 -10.78 -8.34
CA LEU A 212 -24.23 -11.18 -8.74
C LEU A 212 -23.91 -12.64 -8.35
N THR A 213 -24.93 -13.50 -8.34
CA THR A 213 -24.84 -14.90 -7.88
C THR A 213 -24.93 -15.90 -9.05
N THR A 214 -24.70 -15.44 -10.27
CA THR A 214 -24.77 -16.26 -11.49
C THR A 214 -23.53 -16.05 -12.34
N SER A 215 -23.30 -16.89 -13.34
CA SER A 215 -22.18 -16.75 -14.28
C SER A 215 -22.21 -15.45 -15.09
N ASP A 216 -23.37 -14.77 -15.17
CA ASP A 216 -23.54 -13.51 -15.90
C ASP A 216 -23.12 -12.27 -15.08
N PHE A 217 -22.59 -12.45 -13.86
CA PHE A 217 -22.28 -11.35 -12.93
C PHE A 217 -21.41 -10.25 -13.56
N LYS A 218 -20.47 -10.58 -14.46
CA LYS A 218 -19.62 -9.59 -15.13
C LYS A 218 -20.42 -8.65 -16.03
N ASN A 219 -21.39 -9.18 -16.78
CA ASN A 219 -22.26 -8.38 -17.62
C ASN A 219 -23.19 -7.50 -16.78
N ILE A 220 -23.69 -8.02 -15.66
CA ILE A 220 -24.50 -7.26 -14.70
C ILE A 220 -23.69 -6.11 -14.10
N ILE A 221 -22.45 -6.37 -13.64
CA ILE A 221 -21.54 -5.33 -13.13
C ILE A 221 -21.33 -4.24 -14.17
N LYS A 222 -20.99 -4.61 -15.41
CA LYS A 222 -20.73 -3.65 -16.50
C LYS A 222 -21.99 -2.86 -16.88
N LYS A 223 -23.13 -3.53 -17.06
CA LYS A 223 -24.39 -2.91 -17.48
C LYS A 223 -24.90 -1.89 -16.46
N ASN A 224 -24.78 -2.21 -15.18
CA ASN A 224 -25.27 -1.36 -14.09
C ASN A 224 -24.18 -0.46 -13.52
N ASN A 225 -22.96 -0.49 -14.06
CA ASN A 225 -21.81 0.27 -13.56
C ASN A 225 -21.57 0.05 -12.05
N PHE A 226 -21.68 -1.20 -11.59
CA PHE A 226 -21.39 -1.55 -10.21
C PHE A 226 -19.87 -1.57 -9.97
N GLY A 227 -19.46 -1.21 -8.76
CA GLY A 227 -18.06 -1.22 -8.37
C GLY A 227 -17.83 -0.38 -7.12
N PHE A 228 -16.56 -0.24 -6.75
CA PHE A 228 -16.19 0.64 -5.66
C PHE A 228 -16.15 2.10 -6.10
N VAL A 229 -16.51 3.02 -5.21
CA VAL A 229 -16.28 4.46 -5.42
C VAL A 229 -14.77 4.71 -5.50
N LYS A 230 -14.33 5.46 -6.50
CA LYS A 230 -12.92 5.80 -6.69
C LYS A 230 -12.40 6.58 -5.48
N ALA A 231 -11.33 6.10 -4.85
CA ALA A 231 -10.73 6.75 -3.68
C ALA A 231 -9.55 7.66 -4.04
N ASN A 232 -8.83 7.37 -5.12
CA ASN A 232 -7.60 8.07 -5.50
C ASN A 232 -7.46 8.20 -7.02
N ASP A 233 -6.73 9.20 -7.52
CA ASP A 233 -6.68 9.53 -8.94
C ASP A 233 -5.57 8.86 -9.74
N ASP A 234 -4.36 8.74 -9.20
CA ASP A 234 -3.22 8.16 -9.89
C ASP A 234 -2.27 7.42 -8.94
N LEU A 235 -2.33 6.10 -8.95
CA LEU A 235 -1.47 5.21 -8.16
C LEU A 235 -0.57 4.33 -9.05
N LYS A 236 -0.19 4.80 -10.25
CA LYS A 236 0.66 4.03 -11.18
C LYS A 236 2.02 3.61 -10.63
N LYS A 237 2.51 4.30 -9.59
CA LYS A 237 3.80 4.01 -8.92
C LYS A 237 3.68 2.97 -7.81
N LEU A 238 2.48 2.46 -7.55
CA LEU A 238 2.19 1.49 -6.51
C LEU A 238 1.89 0.11 -7.13
N GLU A 239 2.54 -0.91 -6.59
CA GLU A 239 2.22 -2.31 -6.86
C GLU A 239 1.42 -2.88 -5.69
N ILE A 240 0.38 -3.67 -5.96
CA ILE A 240 -0.54 -4.14 -4.90
C ILE A 240 -0.70 -5.64 -4.90
N ILE A 241 -0.57 -6.26 -3.73
CA ILE A 241 -0.83 -7.69 -3.55
C ILE A 241 -1.88 -7.84 -2.46
N VAL A 242 -3.09 -8.23 -2.85
CA VAL A 242 -4.17 -8.57 -1.92
C VAL A 242 -4.09 -10.07 -1.61
N LEU A 243 -4.00 -10.41 -0.34
CA LEU A 243 -3.88 -11.78 0.16
C LEU A 243 -5.04 -12.08 1.11
N GLY A 244 -5.54 -13.31 1.05
CA GLY A 244 -6.49 -13.81 2.03
C GLY A 244 -7.95 -13.78 1.60
N ILE A 245 -8.27 -13.55 0.31
CA ILE A 245 -9.67 -13.51 -0.13
C ILE A 245 -10.40 -14.79 0.30
N ASN A 246 -11.47 -14.63 1.09
CA ASN A 246 -12.18 -15.72 1.72
C ASN A 246 -13.69 -15.48 1.57
N PRO A 247 -14.28 -15.87 0.44
CA PRO A 247 -15.70 -15.64 0.16
C PRO A 247 -16.62 -16.43 1.10
N GLU A 248 -17.81 -15.90 1.35
CA GLU A 248 -18.90 -16.65 2.00
C GLU A 248 -19.24 -17.92 1.21
N LYS A 249 -19.49 -19.02 1.93
CA LYS A 249 -19.89 -20.29 1.31
C LYS A 249 -21.31 -20.20 0.74
N GLY A 250 -21.57 -20.96 -0.33
CA GLY A 250 -22.91 -21.14 -0.90
C GLY A 250 -23.16 -20.39 -2.22
N ASN A 251 -22.32 -19.41 -2.57
CA ASN A 251 -22.32 -18.78 -3.90
C ASN A 251 -21.00 -19.10 -4.62
N PRO A 252 -21.01 -19.93 -5.68
CA PRO A 252 -19.79 -20.31 -6.39
C PRO A 252 -19.12 -19.15 -7.15
N PHE A 253 -19.81 -18.02 -7.32
CA PHE A 253 -19.30 -16.84 -8.03
C PHE A 253 -18.78 -15.75 -7.09
N GLU A 254 -18.96 -15.89 -5.78
CA GLU A 254 -18.66 -14.87 -4.76
C GLU A 254 -17.21 -14.37 -4.86
N GLU A 255 -16.25 -15.30 -4.92
CA GLU A 255 -14.82 -14.96 -5.05
C GLU A 255 -14.53 -14.17 -6.32
N ALA A 256 -15.14 -14.58 -7.43
CA ALA A 256 -14.95 -13.96 -8.73
C ALA A 256 -15.54 -12.55 -8.77
N VAL A 257 -16.67 -12.33 -8.08
CA VAL A 257 -17.26 -11.00 -7.90
C VAL A 257 -16.36 -10.10 -7.07
N ILE A 258 -15.85 -10.58 -5.94
CA ILE A 258 -14.91 -9.83 -5.09
C ILE A 258 -13.70 -9.41 -5.91
N LYS A 259 -13.07 -10.36 -6.61
CA LYS A 259 -11.90 -10.08 -7.47
C LYS A 259 -12.22 -9.04 -8.55
N GLU A 260 -13.35 -9.17 -9.24
CA GLU A 260 -13.77 -8.23 -10.27
C GLU A 260 -13.96 -6.79 -9.72
N TYR A 261 -14.54 -6.65 -8.53
CA TYR A 261 -14.67 -5.35 -7.84
C TYR A 261 -13.31 -4.72 -7.54
N TRP A 262 -12.39 -5.49 -6.96
CA TRP A 262 -11.03 -5.03 -6.67
C TRP A 262 -10.25 -4.65 -7.93
N GLU A 263 -10.31 -5.48 -8.97
CA GLU A 263 -9.62 -5.21 -10.23
C GLU A 263 -10.13 -3.94 -10.90
N ASN A 264 -11.44 -3.73 -10.94
CA ASN A 264 -12.02 -2.55 -11.56
C ASN A 264 -11.67 -1.29 -10.77
N TRP A 265 -11.67 -1.35 -9.44
CA TRP A 265 -11.24 -0.24 -8.59
C TRP A 265 -9.74 0.09 -8.78
N PHE A 266 -8.88 -0.92 -8.85
CA PHE A 266 -7.46 -0.73 -9.14
C PHE A 266 -7.21 -0.09 -10.51
N LYS A 267 -7.94 -0.54 -11.54
CA LYS A 267 -7.88 0.06 -12.89
C LYS A 267 -8.31 1.52 -12.88
N GLU A 268 -9.40 1.85 -12.18
CA GLU A 268 -9.91 3.23 -12.07
C GLU A 268 -8.94 4.17 -11.35
N MET A 269 -8.15 3.67 -10.40
CA MET A 269 -7.10 4.41 -9.71
C MET A 269 -5.73 4.36 -10.42
N ASN A 270 -5.70 3.88 -11.67
CA ASN A 270 -4.51 3.80 -12.52
C ASN A 270 -3.38 2.88 -12.01
N ILE A 271 -3.69 1.89 -11.17
CA ILE A 271 -2.71 0.90 -10.68
C ILE A 271 -2.38 -0.07 -11.81
N LYS A 272 -1.09 -0.26 -12.09
CA LYS A 272 -0.62 -1.04 -13.25
C LYS A 272 -0.26 -2.48 -12.91
N LYS A 273 0.11 -2.75 -11.66
CA LYS A 273 0.59 -4.06 -11.22
C LYS A 273 -0.14 -4.44 -9.95
N TYR A 274 -0.94 -5.49 -10.05
CA TYR A 274 -1.61 -6.03 -8.89
C TYR A 274 -1.76 -7.55 -8.98
N GLN A 275 -1.89 -8.19 -7.82
CA GLN A 275 -2.28 -9.59 -7.68
C GLN A 275 -3.33 -9.72 -6.59
N ILE A 276 -4.32 -10.58 -6.80
CA ILE A 276 -5.37 -10.85 -5.82
C ILE A 276 -5.43 -12.36 -5.59
N LYS A 277 -5.11 -12.80 -4.38
CA LYS A 277 -4.97 -14.22 -4.01
C LYS A 277 -5.95 -14.59 -2.92
N SER A 278 -6.61 -15.73 -3.13
CA SER A 278 -7.49 -16.33 -2.13
C SER A 278 -6.70 -16.78 -0.91
N ALA A 279 -7.39 -16.94 0.22
CA ALA A 279 -6.80 -17.54 1.41
C ALA A 279 -6.36 -18.97 1.11
N ASP A 280 -5.08 -19.26 1.32
CA ASP A 280 -4.49 -20.57 1.10
C ASP A 280 -3.55 -20.92 2.27
N LEU A 281 -2.85 -22.03 2.22
CA LEU A 281 -1.79 -22.33 3.18
C LEU A 281 -0.58 -21.41 2.93
N PRO A 282 0.13 -21.00 4.00
CA PRO A 282 1.35 -20.20 3.86
C PRO A 282 2.36 -20.76 2.88
N SER A 283 2.54 -22.09 2.85
CA SER A 283 3.45 -22.77 1.91
C SER A 283 3.13 -22.52 0.43
N ASN A 284 1.86 -22.24 0.09
CA ASN A 284 1.43 -22.00 -1.28
C ASN A 284 1.57 -20.53 -1.68
N LEU A 285 1.38 -19.61 -0.73
CA LEU A 285 1.49 -18.17 -0.98
C LEU A 285 2.90 -17.62 -0.76
N GLU A 286 3.75 -18.26 0.03
CA GLU A 286 5.13 -17.84 0.25
C GLU A 286 5.90 -17.65 -1.07
N PRO A 287 5.90 -18.59 -2.03
CA PRO A 287 6.58 -18.38 -3.32
C PRO A 287 6.06 -17.16 -4.09
N ILE A 288 4.76 -16.87 -3.98
CA ILE A 288 4.11 -15.72 -4.64
C ILE A 288 4.56 -14.41 -3.97
N ILE A 289 4.59 -14.38 -2.64
CA ILE A 289 5.04 -13.23 -1.84
C ILE A 289 6.50 -12.92 -2.11
N LEU A 290 7.37 -13.94 -2.03
CA LEU A 290 8.81 -13.79 -2.29
C LEU A 290 9.05 -13.29 -3.71
N LYS A 291 8.34 -13.86 -4.71
CA LYS A 291 8.42 -13.41 -6.09
C LYS A 291 7.96 -11.96 -6.27
N ALA A 292 6.87 -11.55 -5.62
CA ALA A 292 6.38 -10.18 -5.71
C ALA A 292 7.43 -9.15 -5.23
N ILE A 293 8.24 -9.50 -4.22
CA ILE A 293 9.32 -8.63 -3.74
C ILE A 293 10.57 -8.73 -4.63
N ALA A 294 10.93 -9.93 -5.07
CA ALA A 294 12.14 -10.18 -5.85
C ALA A 294 12.06 -9.70 -7.31
N ASP A 295 10.89 -9.72 -7.93
CA ASP A 295 10.70 -9.37 -9.35
C ASP A 295 11.09 -7.91 -9.59
N LYS A 296 12.27 -7.71 -10.17
CA LYS A 296 12.70 -6.40 -10.70
C LYS A 296 12.09 -6.28 -12.08
N ASN A 297 11.09 -5.40 -12.19
CA ASN A 297 10.50 -5.04 -13.48
C ASN A 297 11.55 -4.51 -14.46
#